data_AF-A0A5R8N9D9-F1
#
_entry.id   AF-A0A5R8N9D9-F1
#
_cell.length_a   1.000
_cell.length_b   1.000
_cell.length_c   1.000
_cell.angle_alpha   90.00
_cell.angle_beta   90.00
_cell.angle_gamma   90.00
#
_symmetry.space_group_name_H-M   'P 1'
#
loop_
_entity.id
_entity.type
_entity.pdbx_description
1 polymer ?
#
loop_
_entity_poly.entity_id
_entity_poly.type
_entity_poly.pdbx_seq_one_letter_code
_entity_poly.pdbx_strand_id
1 'polypeptide(L)'
;MTREAVIESSADVVAVRRLVRSAAIEVGLSLIDQTKIITAASELVRNALVYAGRGELRVEVVENGAKRGLRLVVNDEGPGIPDIEQALTDGWTTGTGLGLGLGGSRRLVDEFDLLSKPGQGTTVTVTKWAR
;
A
#
# COMPACT_ATOMS: atom_id res chain seq x y z
N MET A 1 1.74 13.85 -11.18
CA MET A 1 3.04 13.15 -11.27
C MET A 1 2.81 11.70 -10.91
N THR A 2 3.36 10.76 -11.69
CA THR A 2 3.24 9.31 -11.45
C THR A 2 4.63 8.70 -11.42
N ARG A 3 4.90 7.82 -10.44
CA ARG A 3 6.14 7.05 -10.32
C ARG A 3 5.79 5.58 -10.14
N GLU A 4 6.59 4.69 -10.71
CA GLU A 4 6.36 3.24 -10.61
C GLU A 4 7.61 2.53 -10.09
N ALA A 5 7.41 1.41 -9.40
CA ALA A 5 8.47 0.54 -8.91
C ALA A 5 8.04 -0.92 -9.01
N VAL A 6 8.91 -1.76 -9.56
CA VAL A 6 8.77 -3.21 -9.55
C VAL A 6 9.29 -3.76 -8.21
N ILE A 7 8.64 -4.78 -7.69
CA ILE A 7 8.95 -5.41 -6.41
C ILE A 7 9.23 -6.89 -6.69
N GLU A 8 10.47 -7.31 -6.50
CA GLU A 8 10.90 -8.71 -6.69
C GLU A 8 11.67 -9.25 -5.49
N SER A 9 12.07 -8.37 -4.57
CA SER A 9 12.90 -8.71 -3.42
C SER A 9 12.61 -7.85 -2.20
N SER A 10 13.12 -8.29 -1.05
CA SER A 10 13.04 -7.52 0.19
C SER A 10 13.83 -6.20 0.16
N ALA A 11 14.83 -6.09 -0.72
CA ALA A 11 15.58 -4.86 -0.94
C ALA A 11 14.70 -3.77 -1.58
N ASP A 12 13.76 -4.16 -2.44
CA ASP A 12 12.84 -3.23 -3.11
C ASP A 12 11.87 -2.58 -2.12
N VAL A 13 11.54 -3.26 -1.01
CA VAL A 13 10.74 -2.70 0.09
C VAL A 13 11.43 -1.44 0.67
N VAL A 14 12.76 -1.45 0.79
CA VAL A 14 13.53 -0.30 1.28
C VAL A 14 13.52 0.84 0.27
N ALA A 15 13.66 0.52 -1.02
CA ALA A 15 13.58 1.50 -2.10
C ALA A 15 12.18 2.16 -2.16
N VAL A 16 11.13 1.35 -2.07
CA VAL A 16 9.73 1.79 -1.97
C VAL A 16 9.53 2.77 -0.81
N ARG A 17 10.04 2.46 0.39
CA ARG A 17 9.92 3.36 1.54
C ARG A 17 10.53 4.73 1.27
N ARG A 18 11.67 4.79 0.58
CA ARG A 18 12.33 6.05 0.20
C ARG A 18 11.51 6.80 -0.85
N LEU A 19 11.01 6.09 -1.86
CA LEU A 19 10.15 6.64 -2.91
C LEU A 19 8.88 7.27 -2.34
N VAL A 20 8.15 6.52 -1.51
CA VAL A 20 6.91 6.97 -0.87
C VAL A 20 7.18 8.13 0.07
N ARG A 21 8.27 8.10 0.85
CA ARG A 21 8.66 9.22 1.72
C ARG A 21 8.90 10.49 0.92
N SER A 22 9.65 10.42 -0.17
CA SER A 22 9.93 11.58 -1.03
C SER A 22 8.63 12.19 -1.58
N ALA A 23 7.74 11.36 -2.11
CA ALA A 23 6.47 11.83 -2.65
C ALA A 23 5.54 12.39 -1.55
N ALA A 24 5.52 11.79 -0.37
CA ALA A 24 4.74 12.26 0.78
C ALA A 24 5.17 13.66 1.25
N ILE A 25 6.49 13.93 1.26
CA ILE A 25 7.03 15.26 1.56
C ILE A 25 6.61 16.27 0.48
N GLU A 26 6.71 15.90 -0.79
CA GLU A 26 6.38 16.77 -1.93
C GLU A 26 4.90 17.22 -1.96
N VAL A 27 3.99 16.36 -1.51
CA VAL A 27 2.56 16.70 -1.41
C VAL A 27 2.20 17.39 -0.08
N GLY A 28 3.17 17.58 0.82
CA GLY A 28 2.98 18.31 2.07
C GLY A 28 2.31 17.49 3.19
N LEU A 29 2.43 16.16 3.19
CA LEU A 29 1.93 15.36 4.32
C LEU A 29 2.66 15.70 5.62
N SER A 30 1.92 15.74 6.73
CA SER A 30 2.49 15.87 8.07
C SER A 30 3.45 14.72 8.39
N LEU A 31 4.39 14.90 9.33
CA LEU A 31 5.31 13.81 9.72
C LEU A 31 4.58 12.54 10.20
N ILE A 32 3.44 12.71 10.85
CA ILE A 32 2.58 11.60 11.29
C ILE A 32 1.98 10.91 10.06
N ASP A 33 1.42 11.66 9.11
CA ASP A 33 0.80 11.08 7.92
C ASP A 33 1.82 10.45 6.96
N GLN A 34 3.03 11.03 6.86
CA GLN A 34 4.17 10.40 6.20
C GLN A 34 4.47 9.03 6.82
N THR A 35 4.54 8.94 8.15
CA THR A 35 4.81 7.68 8.84
C THR A 35 3.71 6.66 8.55
N LYS A 36 2.45 7.08 8.61
CA LYS A 36 1.28 6.22 8.33
C LYS A 36 1.31 5.66 6.91
N ILE A 37 1.48 6.51 5.89
CA ILE A 37 1.45 6.06 4.49
C ILE A 37 2.65 5.20 4.13
N ILE A 38 3.84 5.48 4.69
CA ILE A 38 5.04 4.64 4.50
C ILE A 38 4.86 3.26 5.15
N THR A 39 4.25 3.20 6.34
CA THR A 39 3.96 1.94 7.02
C THR A 39 2.94 1.12 6.22
N ALA A 40 1.84 1.72 5.77
CA ALA A 40 0.87 1.05 4.91
C ALA A 40 1.53 0.52 3.63
N ALA A 41 2.30 1.36 2.92
CA ALA A 41 3.02 0.94 1.72
C ALA A 41 3.94 -0.27 1.96
N SER A 42 4.66 -0.27 3.09
CA SER A 42 5.58 -1.35 3.45
C SER A 42 4.87 -2.68 3.65
N GLU A 43 3.68 -2.66 4.25
CA GLU A 43 2.87 -3.87 4.47
C GLU A 43 2.27 -4.37 3.16
N LEU A 44 1.71 -3.48 2.32
CA LEU A 44 1.11 -3.85 1.04
C LEU A 44 2.14 -4.45 0.08
N VAL A 45 3.31 -3.81 -0.05
CA VAL A 45 4.41 -4.30 -0.89
C VAL A 45 4.97 -5.63 -0.37
N ARG A 46 5.07 -5.78 0.95
CA ARG A 46 5.46 -7.06 1.54
C ARG A 46 4.44 -8.15 1.23
N ASN A 47 3.14 -7.86 1.35
CA ASN A 47 2.09 -8.84 1.05
C ASN A 47 2.20 -9.32 -0.41
N ALA A 48 2.35 -8.41 -1.38
CA ALA A 48 2.59 -8.77 -2.77
C ALA A 48 3.81 -9.71 -2.90
N LEU A 49 4.94 -9.36 -2.28
CA LEU A 49 6.14 -10.21 -2.33
C LEU A 49 5.95 -11.58 -1.67
N VAL A 50 5.29 -11.64 -0.50
CA VAL A 50 5.13 -12.88 0.29
C VAL A 50 4.12 -13.84 -0.35
N TYR A 51 2.99 -13.34 -0.83
CA TYR A 51 1.93 -14.19 -1.37
C TYR A 51 2.00 -14.40 -2.88
N ALA A 52 2.56 -13.46 -3.64
CA ALA A 52 2.64 -13.52 -5.09
C ALA A 52 4.07 -13.64 -5.64
N GLY A 53 5.10 -13.46 -4.81
CA GLY A 53 6.51 -13.51 -5.22
C GLY A 53 7.00 -12.28 -5.96
N ARG A 54 6.10 -11.46 -6.52
CA ARG A 54 6.38 -10.17 -7.14
C ARG A 54 5.19 -9.22 -7.01
N GLY A 55 5.42 -7.94 -7.27
CA GLY A 55 4.36 -6.96 -7.41
C GLY A 55 4.85 -5.67 -8.05
N GLU A 56 3.94 -4.73 -8.18
CA GLU A 56 4.18 -3.40 -8.73
C GLU A 56 3.56 -2.35 -7.81
N LEU A 57 4.29 -1.28 -7.55
CA LEU A 57 3.80 -0.09 -6.86
C LEU A 57 3.70 1.07 -7.85
N ARG A 58 2.53 1.67 -7.95
CA ARG A 58 2.34 3.00 -8.55
C ARG A 58 2.11 4.04 -7.46
N VAL A 59 2.78 5.17 -7.58
CA VAL A 59 2.70 6.33 -6.67
C VAL A 59 2.18 7.53 -7.47
N GLU A 60 1.04 8.07 -7.07
CA GLU A 60 0.35 9.14 -7.76
C GLU A 60 0.10 10.32 -6.83
N VAL A 61 0.43 11.52 -7.30
CA VAL A 61 -0.08 12.75 -6.68
C VAL A 61 -1.50 12.98 -7.18
N VAL A 62 -2.44 13.05 -6.25
CA VAL A 62 -3.87 13.25 -6.54
C VAL A 62 -4.38 14.54 -5.91
N GLU A 63 -5.46 15.08 -6.44
CA GLU A 63 -6.08 16.33 -5.98
C GLU A 63 -7.57 16.14 -5.76
N ASN A 64 -8.11 16.77 -4.71
CA ASN A 64 -9.54 16.83 -4.41
C ASN A 64 -9.87 18.25 -3.95
N GLY A 65 -10.32 19.08 -4.90
CA GLY A 65 -10.48 20.52 -4.69
C GLY A 65 -9.12 21.17 -4.35
N ALA A 66 -9.05 21.85 -3.20
CA ALA A 66 -7.80 22.47 -2.73
C ALA A 66 -6.83 21.49 -2.05
N LYS A 67 -7.24 20.24 -1.79
CA LYS A 67 -6.40 19.25 -1.11
C LYS A 67 -5.55 18.48 -2.11
N ARG A 68 -4.26 18.35 -1.81
CA ARG A 68 -3.35 17.41 -2.48
C ARG A 68 -3.21 16.14 -1.63
N GLY A 69 -3.01 15.01 -2.28
CA GLY A 69 -2.86 13.72 -1.62
C GLY A 69 -1.87 12.83 -2.35
N LEU A 70 -1.50 11.75 -1.68
CA LEU A 70 -0.68 10.68 -2.21
C LEU A 70 -1.53 9.42 -2.32
N ARG A 71 -1.73 8.94 -3.54
CA ARG A 71 -2.34 7.64 -3.83
C ARG A 71 -1.25 6.62 -4.14
N LEU A 72 -1.37 5.45 -3.54
CA LEU A 72 -0.53 4.29 -3.82
C LEU A 72 -1.43 3.17 -4.37
N VAL A 73 -1.00 2.54 -5.45
CA VAL A 73 -1.62 1.34 -5.98
C VAL A 73 -0.58 0.23 -5.95
N VAL A 74 -0.84 -0.82 -5.17
CA VAL A 74 -0.02 -2.03 -5.15
C VAL A 74 -0.77 -3.13 -5.87
N ASN A 75 -0.15 -3.72 -6.89
CA ASN A 75 -0.73 -4.78 -7.69
C ASN A 75 0.17 -6.01 -7.71
N ASP A 76 -0.42 -7.20 -7.63
CA ASP A 76 0.24 -8.48 -7.83
C ASP A 76 -0.62 -9.43 -8.68
N GLU A 77 0.02 -10.44 -9.25
CA GLU A 77 -0.63 -11.51 -10.02
C GLU A 77 -0.64 -12.84 -9.24
N GLY A 78 -0.72 -12.75 -7.92
CA GLY A 78 -0.68 -13.90 -7.02
C GLY A 78 -1.97 -14.73 -6.97
N PRO A 79 -2.12 -15.59 -5.94
CA PRO A 79 -3.29 -16.45 -5.79
C PRO A 79 -4.59 -15.71 -5.51
N GLY A 80 -4.53 -14.41 -5.18
CA GLY A 80 -5.68 -13.62 -4.74
C GLY A 80 -6.19 -14.01 -3.34
N ILE A 81 -7.25 -13.33 -2.91
CA ILE A 81 -7.85 -13.46 -1.59
C ILE A 81 -9.26 -14.07 -1.74
N PRO A 82 -9.51 -15.28 -1.21
CA PRO A 82 -10.83 -15.93 -1.31
C PRO A 82 -11.93 -15.24 -0.50
N ASP A 83 -11.60 -14.77 0.71
CA ASP A 83 -12.53 -14.08 1.61
C ASP A 83 -11.94 -12.72 2.00
N ILE A 84 -12.41 -11.68 1.30
CA ILE A 84 -11.94 -10.30 1.49
C ILE A 84 -12.33 -9.76 2.88
N GLU A 85 -13.52 -10.07 3.35
CA GLU A 85 -14.02 -9.60 4.65
C GLU A 85 -13.19 -10.18 5.80
N GLN A 86 -12.87 -11.47 5.72
CA GLN A 86 -11.97 -12.12 6.66
C GLN A 86 -10.57 -11.49 6.61
N ALA A 87 -10.03 -11.24 5.40
CA ALA A 87 -8.69 -10.65 5.24
C ALA A 87 -8.59 -9.20 5.78
N LEU A 88 -9.71 -8.48 5.84
CA LEU A 88 -9.81 -7.14 6.43
C LEU A 88 -10.11 -7.15 7.93
N THR A 89 -10.36 -8.32 8.52
CA THR A 89 -10.61 -8.46 9.96
C THR A 89 -9.33 -8.21 10.78
N ASP A 90 -9.46 -7.48 11.88
CA ASP A 90 -8.33 -7.11 12.72
C ASP A 90 -7.68 -8.31 13.40
N GLY A 91 -6.34 -8.32 13.41
CA GLY A 91 -5.56 -9.43 13.94
C GLY A 91 -5.49 -10.65 13.01
N TRP A 92 -6.24 -10.65 11.89
CA TRP A 92 -6.00 -11.61 10.82
C TRP A 92 -4.69 -11.26 10.11
N THR A 93 -3.64 -11.96 10.53
CA THR A 93 -2.34 -11.90 9.88
C THR A 93 -1.91 -13.34 9.65
N THR A 94 -1.44 -13.68 8.47
CA THR A 94 -0.87 -15.01 8.21
C THR A 94 0.65 -15.06 8.52
N GLY A 95 1.19 -14.04 9.18
CA GLY A 95 2.56 -13.99 9.71
C GLY A 95 3.65 -13.54 8.71
N THR A 96 4.73 -12.96 9.26
CA THR A 96 5.98 -12.39 8.66
C THR A 96 6.03 -10.88 8.30
N GLY A 97 4.98 -10.09 8.57
CA GLY A 97 4.94 -8.63 8.36
C GLY A 97 5.17 -7.76 9.60
N LEU A 98 4.90 -6.44 9.52
CA LEU A 98 4.89 -5.53 10.69
C LEU A 98 3.73 -5.82 11.67
N GLY A 99 2.98 -6.89 11.46
CA GLY A 99 1.88 -7.33 12.31
C GLY A 99 0.59 -6.53 12.10
N LEU A 100 0.51 -5.69 11.07
CA LEU A 100 -0.64 -4.84 10.81
C LEU A 100 -1.62 -5.48 9.83
N GLY A 101 -1.12 -6.23 8.84
CA GLY A 101 -1.95 -6.83 7.80
C GLY A 101 -2.72 -5.80 6.96
N LEU A 102 -3.71 -6.26 6.20
CA LEU A 102 -4.55 -5.40 5.36
C LEU A 102 -5.47 -4.50 6.21
N GLY A 103 -6.08 -5.05 7.27
CA GLY A 103 -6.91 -4.28 8.20
C GLY A 103 -6.15 -3.14 8.88
N GLY A 104 -4.91 -3.38 9.32
CA GLY A 104 -4.04 -2.34 9.89
C GLY A 104 -3.62 -1.29 8.86
N SER A 105 -3.31 -1.70 7.63
CA SER A 105 -2.99 -0.77 6.54
C SER A 105 -4.16 0.17 6.24
N ARG A 106 -5.40 -0.35 6.22
CA ARG A 106 -6.63 0.43 6.05
C ARG A 106 -6.79 1.54 7.10
N ARG A 107 -6.39 1.31 8.37
CA ARG A 107 -6.48 2.33 9.44
C ARG A 107 -5.50 3.48 9.32
N LEU A 108 -4.42 3.30 8.56
CA LEU A 108 -3.35 4.30 8.44
C LEU A 108 -3.67 5.36 7.39
N VAL A 109 -4.56 5.03 6.45
CA VAL A 109 -4.88 5.83 5.27
C VAL A 109 -6.27 6.45 5.39
N ASP A 110 -6.58 7.40 4.52
CA ASP A 110 -7.89 8.07 4.55
C ASP A 110 -8.89 7.37 3.61
N GLU A 111 -8.39 6.78 2.52
CA GLU A 111 -9.15 5.96 1.58
C GLU A 111 -8.43 4.64 1.37
N PHE A 112 -9.20 3.56 1.24
CA PHE A 112 -8.71 2.19 1.02
C PHE A 112 -9.70 1.45 0.13
N ASP A 113 -9.18 0.85 -0.94
CA ASP A 113 -9.91 -0.02 -1.85
C ASP A 113 -9.10 -1.30 -2.10
N LEU A 114 -9.79 -2.42 -2.21
CA LEU A 114 -9.20 -3.75 -2.37
C LEU A 114 -10.00 -4.55 -3.39
N LEU A 115 -9.32 -4.90 -4.49
CA LEU A 115 -9.83 -5.77 -5.53
C LEU A 115 -8.99 -7.04 -5.53
N SER A 116 -9.63 -8.19 -5.33
CA SER A 116 -8.94 -9.47 -5.36
C SER A 116 -9.91 -10.57 -5.76
N LYS A 117 -9.42 -11.54 -6.54
CA LYS A 117 -10.18 -12.75 -6.88
C LYS A 117 -9.23 -13.94 -6.88
N PRO A 118 -9.67 -15.14 -6.41
CA PRO A 118 -8.88 -16.35 -6.51
C PRO A 118 -8.32 -16.58 -7.92
N GLY A 119 -7.01 -16.71 -8.02
CA GLY A 119 -6.27 -16.93 -9.26
C GLY A 119 -6.09 -15.72 -10.18
N GLN A 120 -6.47 -14.51 -9.75
CA GLN A 120 -6.35 -13.28 -10.55
C GLN A 120 -5.48 -12.21 -9.89
N GLY A 121 -4.83 -12.52 -8.77
CA GLY A 121 -4.02 -11.57 -8.01
C GLY A 121 -4.83 -10.60 -7.14
N THR A 122 -4.13 -9.57 -6.69
CA THR A 122 -4.67 -8.56 -5.77
C THR A 122 -4.21 -7.16 -6.16
N THR A 123 -5.13 -6.22 -6.14
CA THR A 123 -4.86 -4.79 -6.27
C THR A 123 -5.36 -4.07 -5.02
N VAL A 124 -4.48 -3.33 -4.36
CA VAL A 124 -4.81 -2.48 -3.22
C VAL A 124 -4.53 -1.03 -3.56
N THR A 125 -5.55 -0.18 -3.46
CA THR A 125 -5.41 1.26 -3.64
C THR A 125 -5.60 1.97 -2.31
N VAL A 126 -4.67 2.84 -1.95
CA VAL A 126 -4.77 3.65 -0.73
C VAL A 126 -4.47 5.11 -1.02
N THR A 127 -5.22 6.03 -0.38
CA THR A 127 -4.98 7.48 -0.49
C THR A 127 -4.75 8.09 0.89
N LYS A 128 -3.78 8.99 0.98
CA LYS A 128 -3.56 9.88 2.13
C LYS A 128 -3.60 11.34 1.70
N TRP A 129 -4.42 12.15 2.35
CA TRP A 129 -4.59 13.57 2.02
C TRP A 129 -3.77 14.47 2.94
N ALA A 130 -3.15 15.52 2.37
CA ALA A 130 -2.63 16.62 3.17
C ALA A 130 -3.81 17.36 3.83
N ARG A 131 -3.60 17.79 5.06
CA ARG A 131 -4.60 18.53 5.84
C ARG A 131 -4.57 20.01 5.54
#